data_AF-A0A4V1Q2E4-F1
#
_entry.id   AF-A0A4V1Q2E4-F1
#
_cell.length_a   1.000
_cell.length_b   1.000
_cell.length_c   1.000
_cell.angle_alpha   90.00
_cell.angle_beta   90.00
_cell.angle_gamma   90.00
#
_symmetry.space_group_name_H-M   'P 1'
#
loop_
_entity.id
_entity.type
_entity.pdbx_description
1 polymer ?
#
loop_
_entity_poly.entity_id
_entity_poly.type
_entity_poly.pdbx_seq_one_letter_code
_entity_poly.pdbx_strand_id
1 'polypeptide(L)'
;MNTFYDTDAARGILNAYLAKCYQDGGSTPFLPLLAAEDVEVDRFSNPDCWRLTSTGDGDVEEVQVRIPGILCRSMLPPITRKLSAKDKSTIRSLRQFVKITGLGSHVYGEIQKKMQEIELIFRNALPEHTPKPMVFHEYKGEYAIDVHCRYFTDRRVAPMMKHEGFLNGVDPEHRLEVARGDDSVHGVENVVQYLQVLTDEEGKERYEEVTPSSFKNGDVVEARVAFICYPLYEGGCKIVPTLRSLILLSNQVREVHASIKTFGGLANTGVRAQAAAKRLQEMHQADLSAERGGQRGSGVRRGRCVKTLKRKFIEINYGSSDMKEDMGDM
;
A
#
# COMPACT_ATOMS: atom_id res chain seq x y z
N MET A 1 -16.49 -7.87 10.82
CA MET A 1 -17.16 -8.33 9.58
C MET A 1 -16.13 -9.12 8.79
N ASN A 2 -16.25 -10.45 8.78
CA ASN A 2 -15.31 -11.33 8.07
C ASN A 2 -15.70 -11.34 6.60
N THR A 3 -14.93 -10.69 5.74
CA THR A 3 -15.08 -10.81 4.29
C THR A 3 -14.64 -12.23 3.92
N PHE A 4 -15.60 -13.08 3.58
CA PHE A 4 -15.34 -14.32 2.87
C PHE A 4 -14.87 -13.92 1.48
N TYR A 5 -13.64 -14.19 1.13
CA TYR A 5 -13.12 -14.18 -0.24
C TYR A 5 -12.40 -15.51 -0.42
N ASP A 6 -12.19 -15.95 -1.64
CA ASP A 6 -11.47 -17.19 -1.90
C ASP A 6 -10.01 -17.03 -1.46
N THR A 7 -9.68 -17.64 -0.32
CA THR A 7 -8.36 -17.54 0.30
C THR A 7 -7.29 -18.23 -0.54
N ASP A 8 -7.65 -19.30 -1.24
CA ASP A 8 -6.74 -20.06 -2.08
C ASP A 8 -6.42 -19.30 -3.37
N ALA A 9 -7.44 -18.71 -4.00
CA ALA A 9 -7.23 -17.84 -5.16
C ALA A 9 -6.38 -16.61 -4.80
N ALA A 10 -6.66 -15.95 -3.67
CA ALA A 10 -5.86 -14.81 -3.21
C ALA A 10 -4.41 -15.20 -2.92
N ARG A 11 -4.20 -16.35 -2.27
CA ARG A 11 -2.87 -16.90 -2.03
C ARG A 11 -2.13 -17.26 -3.32
N GLY A 12 -2.84 -17.79 -4.32
CA GLY A 12 -2.27 -18.08 -5.65
C GLY A 12 -1.72 -16.82 -6.32
N ILE A 13 -2.51 -15.75 -6.34
CA ILE A 13 -2.08 -14.43 -6.89
C ILE A 13 -0.90 -13.88 -6.09
N LEU A 14 -0.98 -13.92 -4.75
CA LEU A 14 0.11 -13.46 -3.90
C LEU A 14 1.41 -14.21 -4.17
N ASN A 15 1.37 -15.54 -4.24
CA ASN A 15 2.57 -16.36 -4.48
C ASN A 15 3.19 -16.10 -5.85
N ALA A 16 2.38 -15.88 -6.89
CA ALA A 16 2.87 -15.47 -8.20
C ALA A 16 3.61 -14.12 -8.13
N TYR A 17 3.05 -13.16 -7.39
CA TYR A 17 3.70 -11.86 -7.17
C TYR A 17 4.98 -11.96 -6.34
N LEU A 18 4.98 -12.77 -5.28
CA LEU A 18 6.16 -13.01 -4.47
C LEU A 18 7.29 -13.64 -5.29
N ALA A 19 7.00 -14.61 -6.15
CA ALA A 19 7.99 -15.20 -7.06
C ALA A 19 8.61 -14.15 -7.99
N LYS A 20 7.80 -13.21 -8.50
CA LYS A 20 8.28 -12.06 -9.28
C LYS A 20 9.18 -11.14 -8.44
N CYS A 21 8.86 -10.90 -7.17
CA CYS A 21 9.69 -10.08 -6.27
C CYS A 21 11.13 -10.62 -6.10
N TYR A 22 11.33 -11.94 -6.15
CA TYR A 22 12.66 -12.53 -6.09
C TYR A 22 13.47 -12.37 -7.38
N GLN A 23 12.79 -12.12 -8.51
CA GLN A 23 13.42 -11.94 -9.82
C GLN A 23 13.66 -10.46 -10.14
N ASP A 24 12.84 -9.58 -9.56
CA ASP A 24 12.87 -8.16 -9.82
C ASP A 24 13.91 -7.43 -8.95
N GLY A 25 14.98 -6.93 -9.59
CA GLY A 25 15.92 -5.95 -8.99
C GLY A 25 15.36 -4.52 -8.94
N GLY A 26 14.07 -4.37 -8.61
CA GLY A 26 13.40 -3.06 -8.57
C GLY A 26 14.06 -2.08 -7.59
N SER A 27 13.76 -0.78 -7.74
CA SER A 27 14.38 0.28 -6.93
C SER A 27 14.09 0.20 -5.43
N THR A 28 13.01 -0.49 -5.04
CA THR A 28 12.68 -0.75 -3.63
C THR A 28 12.90 -2.24 -3.34
N PRO A 29 13.82 -2.59 -2.41
CA PRO A 29 14.15 -3.98 -2.11
C PRO A 29 12.95 -4.73 -1.54
N PHE A 30 12.81 -5.99 -1.93
CA PHE A 30 11.90 -6.91 -1.26
C PHE A 30 12.49 -7.32 0.08
N LEU A 31 11.71 -7.24 1.17
CA LEU A 31 12.25 -7.36 2.54
C LEU A 31 13.15 -8.60 2.74
N PRO A 32 12.78 -9.83 2.39
CA PRO A 32 13.64 -11.01 2.53
C PRO A 32 15.02 -10.90 1.84
N LEU A 33 15.14 -10.05 0.82
CA LEU A 33 16.37 -9.82 0.06
C LEU A 33 17.20 -8.63 0.58
N LEU A 34 16.74 -7.92 1.61
CA LEU A 34 17.53 -6.85 2.23
C LEU A 34 18.75 -7.47 2.92
N ALA A 35 19.95 -7.09 2.47
CA ALA A 35 21.21 -7.49 3.10
C ALA A 35 21.52 -6.58 4.29
N ALA A 36 22.11 -7.15 5.34
CA ALA A 36 22.43 -6.41 6.56
C ALA A 36 23.59 -5.43 6.33
N GLU A 37 24.50 -5.76 5.41
CA GLU A 37 25.62 -4.89 5.01
C GLU A 37 25.21 -3.66 4.19
N ASP A 38 23.99 -3.64 3.62
CA ASP A 38 23.49 -2.53 2.81
C ASP A 38 22.75 -1.47 3.67
N VAL A 39 22.64 -1.69 4.97
CA VAL A 39 21.85 -0.84 5.87
C VAL A 39 22.57 -0.48 7.16
N GLU A 40 22.28 0.72 7.64
CA GLU A 40 22.73 1.22 8.94
C GLU A 40 21.61 1.90 9.71
N VAL A 41 21.92 2.41 10.91
CA VAL A 41 20.95 3.04 11.80
C VAL A 41 21.41 4.45 12.14
N ASP A 42 20.73 5.43 11.55
CA ASP A 42 21.03 6.84 11.77
C ASP A 42 20.02 7.54 12.67
N ARG A 43 20.49 8.56 13.40
CA ARG A 43 19.65 9.40 14.25
C ARG A 43 19.14 10.61 13.48
N PHE A 44 17.84 10.86 13.62
CA PHE A 44 17.13 12.02 13.10
C PHE A 44 16.61 12.84 14.27
N SER A 45 16.64 14.17 14.19
CA SER A 45 16.31 15.08 15.30
C SER A 45 14.92 15.72 15.23
N ASN A 46 14.22 15.59 14.10
CA ASN A 46 12.95 16.28 13.85
C ASN A 46 11.96 15.36 13.10
N PRO A 47 11.34 14.37 13.78
CA PRO A 47 11.39 14.11 15.22
C PRO A 47 12.62 13.30 15.67
N ASP A 48 12.94 13.37 16.96
CA ASP A 48 13.98 12.54 17.58
C ASP A 48 13.64 11.04 17.47
N CYS A 49 14.35 10.35 16.59
CA CYS A 49 14.19 8.93 16.30
C CYS A 49 15.43 8.36 15.62
N TRP A 50 15.51 7.03 15.54
CA TRP A 50 16.49 6.32 14.73
C TRP A 50 15.80 5.65 13.55
N ARG A 51 16.42 5.65 12.38
CA ARG A 51 15.84 5.07 11.16
C ARG A 51 16.83 4.09 10.55
N LEU A 52 16.28 3.08 9.88
CA LEU A 52 17.07 2.22 9.02
C LEU A 52 17.35 2.98 7.71
N THR A 53 18.62 3.15 7.38
CA THR A 53 19.13 3.97 6.27
C THR A 53 20.06 3.14 5.40
N SER A 54 20.28 3.57 4.16
CA SER A 54 21.15 2.85 3.22
C SER A 54 22.60 3.17 3.51
N THR A 55 23.46 2.17 3.54
CA THR A 55 24.91 2.37 3.71
C THR A 55 25.51 3.01 2.45
N GLY A 56 26.17 4.16 2.58
CA GLY A 56 26.91 4.79 1.48
C GLY A 56 27.41 6.19 1.78
N ASP A 57 28.35 6.68 0.96
CA ASP A 57 28.98 8.01 1.09
C ASP A 57 28.07 9.19 0.69
N GLY A 58 26.79 8.92 0.40
CA GLY A 58 25.80 9.88 -0.10
C GLY A 58 24.96 10.54 0.99
N ASP A 59 23.87 11.18 0.58
CA ASP A 59 22.86 11.66 1.52
C ASP A 59 22.24 10.48 2.26
N VAL A 60 22.01 10.64 3.56
CA VAL A 60 21.40 9.60 4.41
C VAL A 60 19.95 9.40 3.98
N GLU A 61 19.70 8.34 3.21
CA GLU A 61 18.39 7.99 2.70
C GLU A 61 17.72 6.89 3.54
N GLU A 62 16.44 7.11 3.87
CA GLU A 62 15.63 6.11 4.57
C GLU A 62 15.34 4.90 3.68
N VAL A 63 15.68 3.70 4.17
CA VAL A 63 15.41 2.45 3.44
C VAL A 63 13.93 2.11 3.54
N GLN A 64 13.31 1.99 2.38
CA GLN A 64 11.96 1.44 2.23
C GLN A 64 12.05 0.02 1.70
N VAL A 65 11.32 -0.91 2.29
CA VAL A 65 11.19 -2.28 1.82
C VAL A 65 9.78 -2.57 1.35
N ARG A 66 9.64 -3.50 0.41
CA ARG A 66 8.35 -4.01 -0.07
C ARG A 66 7.93 -5.23 0.73
N ILE A 67 6.66 -5.25 1.13
CA ILE A 67 6.02 -6.39 1.80
C ILE A 67 4.67 -6.66 1.11
N PRO A 68 4.63 -7.55 0.10
CA PRO A 68 3.40 -7.99 -0.53
C PRO A 68 2.59 -8.89 0.40
N GLY A 69 1.27 -8.74 0.38
CA GLY A 69 0.37 -9.48 1.26
C GLY A 69 -1.10 -9.31 0.91
N ILE A 70 -1.96 -9.98 1.68
CA ILE A 70 -3.40 -9.86 1.55
C ILE A 70 -3.91 -8.97 2.68
N LEU A 71 -4.62 -7.91 2.34
CA LEU A 71 -5.18 -6.97 3.29
C LEU A 71 -6.29 -7.65 4.09
N CYS A 72 -6.12 -7.80 5.41
CA CYS A 72 -7.11 -8.49 6.24
C CYS A 72 -7.80 -7.59 7.27
N ARG A 73 -7.18 -6.46 7.62
CA ARG A 73 -7.77 -5.39 8.40
C ARG A 73 -7.15 -4.07 7.99
N SER A 74 -7.94 -3.01 8.00
CA SER A 74 -7.45 -1.66 7.76
C SER A 74 -8.21 -0.62 8.58
N MET A 75 -7.55 0.50 8.84
CA MET A 75 -8.12 1.75 9.34
C MET A 75 -7.52 2.86 8.50
N LEU A 76 -8.01 2.96 7.27
CA LEU A 76 -7.57 3.94 6.27
C LEU A 76 -8.52 5.14 6.24
N PRO A 77 -8.05 6.31 5.76
CA PRO A 77 -8.91 7.46 5.58
C PRO A 77 -9.97 7.24 4.47
N PRO A 78 -11.04 8.05 4.42
CA PRO A 78 -11.31 9.22 5.26
C PRO A 78 -11.87 8.86 6.64
N ILE A 79 -11.54 9.66 7.66
CA ILE A 79 -12.05 9.46 9.02
C ILE A 79 -13.48 10.01 9.13
N THR A 80 -14.45 9.10 9.28
CA THR A 80 -15.88 9.44 9.35
C THR A 80 -16.41 9.68 10.77
N ARG A 81 -15.61 9.40 11.81
CA ARG A 81 -15.96 9.78 13.19
C ARG A 81 -15.67 11.27 13.41
N LYS A 82 -16.44 11.91 14.30
CA LYS A 82 -16.14 13.27 14.76
C LYS A 82 -14.85 13.26 15.55
N LEU A 83 -13.97 14.22 15.28
CA LEU A 83 -12.74 14.46 16.00
C LEU A 83 -12.86 15.79 16.74
N SER A 84 -12.21 15.88 17.90
CA SER A 84 -12.15 17.10 18.70
C SER A 84 -10.70 17.41 18.98
N ALA A 85 -10.25 18.62 18.64
CA ALA A 85 -8.91 19.11 18.96
C ALA A 85 -8.64 19.13 20.48
N LYS A 86 -9.70 19.13 21.31
CA LYS A 86 -9.58 19.05 22.77
C LYS A 86 -9.17 17.66 23.26
N ASP A 87 -9.47 16.61 22.49
CA ASP A 87 -9.13 15.23 22.84
C ASP A 87 -7.72 14.86 22.35
N LYS A 88 -6.71 15.48 22.97
CA LYS A 88 -5.30 15.32 22.59
C LYS A 88 -4.84 13.86 22.62
N SER A 89 -5.40 13.04 23.52
CA SER A 89 -5.08 11.61 23.61
C SER A 89 -5.52 10.87 22.35
N THR A 90 -6.77 11.07 21.92
CA THR A 90 -7.27 10.47 20.69
C THR A 90 -6.47 10.95 19.49
N ILE A 91 -6.18 12.25 19.37
CA ILE A 91 -5.42 12.81 18.24
C ILE A 91 -4.02 12.18 18.13
N ARG A 92 -3.28 12.07 19.23
CA ARG A 92 -1.96 11.41 19.26
C ARG A 92 -2.00 9.94 18.87
N SER A 93 -3.12 9.28 19.08
CA SER A 93 -3.32 7.86 18.74
C SER A 93 -3.80 7.63 17.30
N LEU A 94 -4.15 8.70 16.56
CA LEU A 94 -4.62 8.58 15.19
C LEU A 94 -3.51 8.05 14.27
N ARG A 95 -3.83 6.99 13.54
CA ARG A 95 -2.93 6.36 12.58
C ARG A 95 -3.69 5.76 11.40
N GLN A 96 -3.03 5.79 10.25
CA GLN A 96 -3.33 5.01 9.06
C GLN A 96 -2.76 3.62 9.31
N PHE A 97 -3.60 2.60 9.36
CA PHE A 97 -3.17 1.26 9.78
C PHE A 97 -3.65 0.21 8.79
N VAL A 98 -2.77 -0.74 8.48
CA VAL A 98 -3.13 -1.95 7.75
C VAL A 98 -2.50 -3.18 8.40
N LYS A 99 -3.24 -4.29 8.36
CA LYS A 99 -2.77 -5.63 8.70
C LYS A 99 -2.76 -6.46 7.43
N ILE A 100 -1.59 -6.98 7.08
CA ILE A 100 -1.39 -7.84 5.91
C ILE A 100 -0.97 -9.25 6.34
N THR A 101 -1.44 -10.26 5.63
CA THR A 101 -1.12 -11.67 5.91
C THR A 101 -0.77 -12.40 4.62
N GLY A 102 0.07 -13.43 4.73
CA GLY A 102 0.41 -14.32 3.63
C GLY A 102 -0.55 -15.50 3.45
N LEU A 103 -1.56 -15.63 4.32
CA LEU A 103 -2.49 -16.78 4.37
C LEU A 103 -1.78 -18.15 4.30
N GLY A 104 -0.72 -18.32 5.11
CA GLY A 104 0.08 -19.55 5.14
C GLY A 104 1.12 -19.68 4.02
N SER A 105 1.44 -18.60 3.30
CA SER A 105 2.60 -18.58 2.39
C SER A 105 3.91 -18.74 3.18
N HIS A 106 4.80 -19.62 2.73
CA HIS A 106 6.09 -19.89 3.38
C HIS A 106 7.01 -18.66 3.42
N VAL A 107 6.90 -17.77 2.43
CA VAL A 107 7.67 -16.51 2.35
C VAL A 107 7.40 -15.62 3.56
N TYR A 108 6.22 -15.71 4.17
CA TYR A 108 5.91 -14.95 5.40
C TYR A 108 6.74 -15.42 6.61
N GLY A 109 7.23 -16.65 6.62
CA GLY A 109 8.20 -17.12 7.60
C GLY A 109 9.59 -16.50 7.38
N GLU A 110 9.99 -16.24 6.13
CA GLU A 110 11.22 -15.52 5.80
C GLU A 110 11.12 -14.04 6.17
N ILE A 111 9.98 -13.41 5.88
CA ILE A 111 9.68 -12.04 6.31
C ILE A 111 9.77 -11.92 7.83
N GLN A 112 9.20 -12.87 8.59
CA GLN A 112 9.29 -12.87 10.05
C GLN A 112 10.75 -12.93 10.53
N LYS A 113 11.56 -13.83 9.96
CA LYS A 113 12.99 -13.93 10.31
C LYS A 113 13.73 -12.64 10.00
N LYS A 114 13.47 -12.03 8.85
CA LYS A 114 14.11 -10.77 8.45
C LYS A 114 13.69 -9.60 9.34
N MET A 115 12.45 -9.56 9.82
CA MET A 115 12.03 -8.55 10.81
C MET A 115 12.77 -8.71 12.15
N GLN A 116 13.06 -9.95 12.58
CA GLN A 116 13.88 -10.21 13.77
C GLN A 116 15.35 -9.80 13.56
N GLU A 117 15.89 -9.99 12.35
CA GLU A 117 17.22 -9.53 11.98
C GLU A 117 17.31 -7.99 12.03
N ILE A 118 16.29 -7.28 11.53
CA ILE A 118 16.21 -5.82 11.67
C ILE A 118 16.16 -5.39 13.15
N GLU A 119 15.42 -6.10 14.00
CA GLU A 119 15.43 -5.85 15.44
C GLU A 119 16.84 -6.00 16.03
N LEU A 120 17.61 -6.99 15.58
CA LEU A 120 19.00 -7.19 15.99
C LEU A 120 19.91 -6.06 15.51
N ILE A 121 19.74 -5.57 14.28
CA ILE A 121 20.47 -4.42 13.73
C ILE A 121 20.27 -3.20 14.63
N PHE A 122 19.02 -2.86 14.97
CA PHE A 122 18.73 -1.75 15.90
C PHE A 122 19.30 -1.99 17.30
N ARG A 123 19.22 -3.21 17.82
CA ARG A 123 19.77 -3.56 19.15
C ARG A 123 21.28 -3.37 19.21
N ASN A 124 21.99 -3.75 18.14
CA ASN A 124 23.44 -3.62 18.06
C ASN A 124 23.86 -2.16 17.89
N ALA A 125 23.11 -1.38 17.10
CA ALA A 125 23.38 0.05 16.90
C ALA A 125 23.07 0.90 18.14
N LEU A 126 22.13 0.47 18.99
CA LEU A 126 21.63 1.24 20.13
C LEU A 126 21.83 0.50 21.47
N PRO A 127 23.07 0.21 21.90
CA PRO A 127 23.33 -0.57 23.13
C PRO A 127 22.77 0.10 24.39
N GLU A 128 22.70 1.43 24.41
CA GLU A 128 22.14 2.22 25.53
C GLU A 128 20.60 2.25 25.53
N HIS A 129 19.95 1.84 24.43
CA HIS A 129 18.51 1.82 24.30
C HIS A 129 18.03 0.44 23.90
N THR A 130 17.76 -0.42 24.88
CA THR A 130 17.25 -1.77 24.61
C THR A 130 15.93 -1.69 23.83
N PRO A 131 15.87 -2.18 22.57
CA PRO A 131 14.64 -2.15 21.81
C PRO A 131 13.64 -3.14 22.41
N LYS A 132 12.39 -2.68 22.63
CA LYS A 132 11.29 -3.58 22.97
C LYS A 132 11.07 -4.55 21.80
N PRO A 133 10.91 -5.86 22.05
CA PRO A 133 10.69 -6.84 20.98
C PRO A 133 9.51 -6.46 20.10
N MET A 134 9.66 -6.68 18.79
CA MET A 134 8.57 -6.47 17.86
C MET A 134 7.45 -7.49 18.14
N VAL A 135 6.23 -6.98 18.33
CA VAL A 135 5.06 -7.82 18.59
C VAL A 135 4.43 -8.21 17.26
N PHE A 136 4.31 -9.51 17.06
CA PHE A 136 3.63 -10.08 15.91
C PHE A 136 2.20 -10.48 16.28
N HIS A 137 1.31 -10.38 15.31
CA HIS A 137 -0.09 -10.71 15.49
C HIS A 137 -0.51 -11.74 14.47
N GLU A 138 -1.42 -12.62 14.87
CA GLU A 138 -1.99 -13.59 13.97
C GLU A 138 -3.28 -13.07 13.32
N TYR A 139 -3.58 -13.61 12.15
CA TYR A 139 -4.87 -13.52 11.51
C TYR A 139 -5.31 -14.94 11.12
N LYS A 140 -6.37 -15.44 11.77
CA LYS A 140 -6.87 -16.82 11.58
C LYS A 140 -5.79 -17.90 11.83
N GLY A 141 -4.92 -17.69 12.81
CA GLY A 141 -3.82 -18.61 13.13
C GLY A 141 -2.59 -18.48 12.24
N GLU A 142 -2.62 -17.59 11.24
CA GLU A 142 -1.51 -17.34 10.33
C GLU A 142 -0.77 -16.06 10.70
N TYR A 143 0.54 -16.03 10.42
CA TYR A 143 1.37 -14.85 10.64
C TYR A 143 0.84 -13.63 9.86
N ALA A 144 0.73 -12.49 10.55
CA ALA A 144 0.30 -11.23 9.98
C ALA A 144 1.16 -10.07 10.52
N ILE A 145 1.28 -9.05 9.67
CA ILE A 145 2.15 -7.90 9.91
C ILE A 145 1.26 -6.68 10.05
N ASP A 146 1.45 -5.97 11.15
CA ASP A 146 0.79 -4.71 11.45
C ASP A 146 1.72 -3.55 11.09
N VAL A 147 1.34 -2.78 10.08
CA VAL A 147 2.08 -1.58 9.64
C VAL A 147 1.18 -0.37 9.74
N HIS A 148 1.77 0.76 10.16
CA HIS A 148 0.99 1.97 10.32
C HIS A 148 1.83 3.24 10.19
N CYS A 149 1.16 4.34 9.88
CA CYS A 149 1.73 5.67 9.89
C CYS A 149 0.84 6.58 10.75
N ARG A 150 1.43 7.37 11.64
CA ARG A 150 0.67 8.36 12.42
C ARG A 150 0.21 9.47 11.49
N TYR A 151 -1.00 9.99 11.72
CA TYR A 151 -1.42 11.22 11.01
C TYR A 151 -0.64 12.44 11.50
N PHE A 152 -0.21 12.43 12.77
CA PHE A 152 0.42 13.58 13.38
C PHE A 152 1.65 13.21 14.20
N THR A 153 2.62 14.11 14.15
CA THR A 153 3.74 14.19 15.09
C THR A 153 3.47 15.33 16.09
N ASP A 154 3.90 15.18 17.35
CA ASP A 154 3.71 16.22 18.38
C ASP A 154 4.72 17.35 18.13
N ARG A 155 4.26 18.61 18.12
CA ARG A 155 5.10 19.77 17.81
C ARG A 155 6.27 19.91 18.78
N ARG A 156 6.14 19.41 20.02
CA ARG A 156 7.21 19.47 21.04
C ARG A 156 8.43 18.62 20.67
N VAL A 157 8.22 17.53 19.93
CA VAL A 157 9.32 16.65 19.46
C VAL A 157 9.73 16.95 18.03
N ALA A 158 8.96 17.77 17.30
CA ALA A 158 9.26 18.17 15.95
C ALA A 158 8.91 19.66 15.70
N PRO A 159 9.59 20.61 16.39
CA PRO A 159 9.23 22.02 16.35
C PRO A 159 9.45 22.67 14.98
N MET A 160 10.46 22.19 14.25
CA MET A 160 10.85 22.74 12.94
C MET A 160 10.12 22.06 11.77
N MET A 161 9.31 21.04 12.04
CA MET A 161 8.59 20.32 11.00
C MET A 161 7.52 21.21 10.36
N LYS A 162 7.58 21.32 9.03
CA LYS A 162 6.57 22.02 8.23
C LYS A 162 5.29 21.19 8.17
N HIS A 163 4.16 21.89 8.16
CA HIS A 163 2.85 21.27 8.00
C HIS A 163 2.58 21.04 6.52
N GLU A 164 2.32 19.80 6.17
CA GLU A 164 1.81 19.35 4.89
C GLU A 164 0.29 19.26 4.96
N GLY A 165 -0.39 19.74 3.91
CA GLY A 165 -1.84 19.63 3.82
C GLY A 165 -2.27 18.19 3.54
N PHE A 166 -3.44 17.79 4.07
CA PHE A 166 -4.03 16.51 3.69
C PHE A 166 -4.54 16.53 2.25
N LEU A 167 -4.29 15.46 1.50
CA LEU A 167 -4.91 15.26 0.21
C LEU A 167 -6.43 15.15 0.36
N ASN A 168 -7.18 15.62 -0.65
CA ASN A 168 -8.65 15.59 -0.61
C ASN A 168 -9.21 14.15 -0.46
N GLY A 169 -8.53 13.14 -1.01
CA GLY A 169 -8.91 11.73 -0.82
C GLY A 169 -8.68 11.19 0.60
N VAL A 170 -7.87 11.88 1.41
CA VAL A 170 -7.53 11.52 2.80
C VAL A 170 -8.43 12.26 3.79
N ASP A 171 -8.65 13.57 3.59
CA ASP A 171 -9.47 14.40 4.48
C ASP A 171 -10.46 15.29 3.70
N PRO A 172 -11.46 14.70 3.02
CA PRO A 172 -12.39 15.43 2.16
C PRO A 172 -13.27 16.44 2.90
N GLU A 173 -13.42 16.28 4.22
CA GLU A 173 -14.24 17.14 5.08
C GLU A 173 -13.38 17.99 6.05
N HIS A 174 -12.06 18.05 5.83
CA HIS A 174 -11.11 18.82 6.66
C HIS A 174 -11.16 18.48 8.17
N ARG A 175 -11.59 17.27 8.52
CA ARG A 175 -11.75 16.84 9.91
C ARG A 175 -10.41 16.60 10.59
N LEU A 176 -9.44 16.04 9.87
CA LEU A 176 -8.08 15.89 10.36
C LEU A 176 -7.42 17.26 10.50
N GLU A 177 -7.62 18.14 9.52
CA GLU A 177 -7.05 19.50 9.57
C GLU A 177 -7.59 20.29 10.78
N VAL A 178 -8.90 20.26 11.00
CA VAL A 178 -9.51 20.90 12.18
C VAL A 178 -9.04 20.24 13.49
N ALA A 179 -8.86 18.92 13.49
CA ALA A 179 -8.48 18.17 14.69
C ALA A 179 -7.01 18.30 15.09
N ARG A 180 -6.13 18.67 14.14
CA ARG A 180 -4.69 18.87 14.36
C ARG A 180 -4.41 19.81 15.52
N GLY A 181 -5.10 20.95 15.55
CA GLY A 181 -4.80 22.07 16.46
C GLY A 181 -3.36 22.59 16.28
N ASP A 182 -2.85 23.30 17.29
CA ASP A 182 -1.51 23.91 17.22
C ASP A 182 -0.39 22.97 17.70
N ASP A 183 -0.74 22.02 18.58
CA ASP A 183 0.20 21.10 19.23
C ASP A 183 0.66 19.94 18.32
N SER A 184 0.05 19.79 17.14
CA SER A 184 0.32 18.68 16.23
C SER A 184 0.73 19.19 14.85
N VAL A 185 1.54 18.39 14.16
CA VAL A 185 1.98 18.63 12.78
C VAL A 185 1.77 17.39 11.93
N HIS A 186 1.29 17.58 10.71
CA HIS A 186 1.34 16.56 9.66
C HIS A 186 2.57 16.87 8.81
N GLY A 187 3.65 16.12 8.92
CA GLY A 187 4.84 16.30 8.08
C GLY A 187 4.86 15.36 6.89
N VAL A 188 5.86 15.53 6.01
CA VAL A 188 6.15 14.60 4.90
C VAL A 188 6.27 13.15 5.38
N GLU A 189 6.78 12.93 6.59
CA GLU A 189 6.90 11.61 7.21
C GLU A 189 5.55 11.00 7.67
N ASN A 190 4.47 11.78 7.69
CA ASN A 190 3.14 11.31 8.06
C ASN A 190 2.28 11.01 6.81
N VAL A 191 2.77 11.36 5.62
CA VAL A 191 2.09 11.12 4.36
C VAL A 191 2.25 9.64 3.98
N VAL A 192 1.13 9.03 3.59
CA VAL A 192 1.10 7.68 3.01
C VAL A 192 0.63 7.81 1.56
N GLN A 193 1.40 7.25 0.63
CA GLN A 193 1.02 7.19 -0.77
C GLN A 193 0.08 6.01 -1.00
N TYR A 194 -0.99 6.24 -1.75
CA TYR A 194 -1.98 5.23 -2.09
C TYR A 194 -1.95 5.04 -3.60
N LEU A 195 -1.52 3.87 -4.05
CA LEU A 195 -1.28 3.60 -5.48
C LEU A 195 -2.04 2.36 -5.94
N GLN A 196 -2.27 2.24 -7.24
CA GLN A 196 -2.67 1.00 -7.90
C GLN A 196 -1.69 0.66 -9.01
N VAL A 197 -1.45 -0.64 -9.21
CA VAL A 197 -0.68 -1.12 -10.36
C VAL A 197 -1.64 -1.32 -11.54
N LEU A 198 -1.34 -0.66 -12.65
CA LEU A 198 -1.95 -0.93 -13.94
C LEU A 198 -0.95 -1.63 -14.84
N THR A 199 -1.41 -2.64 -15.56
CA THR A 199 -0.61 -3.32 -16.59
C THR A 199 -1.07 -2.81 -17.94
N ASP A 200 -0.16 -2.22 -18.73
CA ASP A 200 -0.48 -1.81 -20.10
C ASP A 200 -0.54 -3.00 -21.07
N GLU A 201 -0.95 -2.77 -22.31
CA GLU A 201 -1.08 -3.81 -23.35
C GLU A 201 0.26 -4.53 -23.65
N GLU A 202 1.39 -3.90 -23.33
CA GLU A 202 2.73 -4.46 -23.50
C GLU A 202 3.19 -5.25 -22.26
N GLY A 203 2.35 -5.36 -21.23
CA GLY A 203 2.69 -6.01 -19.96
C GLY A 203 3.52 -5.15 -19.02
N LYS A 204 3.69 -3.84 -19.31
CA LYS A 204 4.46 -2.94 -18.46
C LYS A 204 3.58 -2.39 -17.34
N GLU A 205 4.09 -2.50 -16.12
CA GLU A 205 3.44 -1.94 -14.93
C GLU A 205 3.61 -0.42 -14.86
N ARG A 206 2.52 0.27 -14.52
CA ARG A 206 2.46 1.69 -14.19
C ARG A 206 1.75 1.86 -12.86
N TYR A 207 2.13 2.90 -12.12
CA TYR A 207 1.54 3.22 -10.84
C TYR A 207 0.68 4.47 -10.99
N GLU A 208 -0.55 4.40 -10.50
CA GLU A 208 -1.47 5.54 -10.46
C GLU A 208 -1.93 5.80 -9.03
N GLU A 209 -2.08 7.07 -8.67
CA GLU A 209 -2.64 7.45 -7.38
C GLU A 209 -4.12 7.07 -7.27
N VAL A 210 -4.49 6.53 -6.12
CA VAL A 210 -5.87 6.15 -5.80
C VAL A 210 -6.25 6.64 -4.42
N THR A 211 -7.55 6.73 -4.16
CA THR A 211 -8.01 7.06 -2.81
C THR A 211 -7.80 5.89 -1.84
N PRO A 212 -7.53 6.15 -0.56
CA PRO A 212 -7.45 5.10 0.46
C PRO A 212 -8.75 4.29 0.61
N SER A 213 -9.89 4.86 0.20
CA SER A 213 -11.19 4.19 0.18
C SER A 213 -11.27 3.04 -0.82
N SER A 214 -10.37 2.96 -1.81
CA SER A 214 -10.32 1.90 -2.82
C SER A 214 -9.89 0.55 -2.24
N PHE A 215 -9.15 0.56 -1.13
CA PHE A 215 -8.63 -0.64 -0.47
C PHE A 215 -9.69 -1.29 0.41
N LYS A 216 -9.81 -2.62 0.30
CA LYS A 216 -10.75 -3.45 1.06
C LYS A 216 -10.07 -4.73 1.53
N ASN A 217 -10.60 -5.28 2.62
CA ASN A 217 -10.17 -6.59 3.10
C ASN A 217 -10.38 -7.66 2.01
N GLY A 218 -9.34 -8.40 1.68
CA GLY A 218 -9.27 -9.38 0.60
C GLY A 218 -8.48 -8.93 -0.61
N ASP A 219 -8.10 -7.64 -0.68
CA ASP A 219 -7.23 -7.15 -1.74
C ASP A 219 -5.80 -7.69 -1.56
N VAL A 220 -5.17 -8.02 -2.68
CA VAL A 220 -3.72 -8.28 -2.74
C VAL A 220 -3.03 -6.93 -2.88
N VAL A 221 -2.16 -6.63 -1.93
CA VAL A 221 -1.51 -5.31 -1.79
C VAL A 221 -0.01 -5.47 -1.58
N GLU A 222 0.75 -4.43 -1.90
CA GLU A 222 2.12 -4.25 -1.45
C GLU A 222 2.17 -3.08 -0.47
N ALA A 223 2.67 -3.34 0.74
CA ALA A 223 3.03 -2.27 1.68
C ALA A 223 4.50 -1.92 1.50
N ARG A 224 4.80 -0.64 1.28
CA ARG A 224 6.15 -0.10 1.40
C ARG A 224 6.35 0.44 2.80
N VAL A 225 7.41 -0.03 3.44
CA VAL A 225 7.60 0.13 4.89
C VAL A 225 9.01 0.60 5.17
N ALA A 226 9.13 1.57 6.07
CA ALA A 226 10.40 1.95 6.69
C ALA A 226 10.42 1.49 8.15
N PHE A 227 11.61 1.22 8.70
CA PHE A 227 11.76 0.85 10.11
C PHE A 227 12.30 2.02 10.91
N ILE A 228 11.55 2.43 11.93
CA ILE A 228 11.88 3.60 12.77
C ILE A 228 11.88 3.18 14.25
N CYS A 229 12.98 3.40 14.98
CA CYS A 229 12.99 3.29 16.45
C CYS A 229 12.68 4.63 17.10
N TYR A 230 11.67 4.65 17.96
CA TYR A 230 11.35 5.83 18.78
C TYR A 230 11.84 5.63 20.22
N PRO A 231 12.48 6.63 20.84
CA PRO A 231 12.83 6.58 22.25
C PRO A 231 11.57 6.52 23.12
N LEU A 232 11.65 5.78 24.23
CA LEU A 232 10.61 5.67 25.24
C LEU A 232 11.06 6.35 26.53
N TYR A 233 10.12 6.96 27.26
CA TYR A 233 10.40 7.63 28.53
C TYR A 233 11.03 6.71 29.59
N GLU A 234 10.79 5.39 29.53
CA GLU A 234 11.27 4.39 30.49
C GLU A 234 12.71 3.90 30.20
N GLY A 235 13.45 4.52 29.27
CA GLY A 235 14.85 4.15 29.00
C GLY A 235 15.04 2.99 28.02
N GLY A 236 14.20 2.90 26.99
CA GLY A 236 14.37 1.95 25.88
C GLY A 236 13.90 2.56 24.57
N CYS A 237 13.86 1.79 23.49
CA CYS A 237 13.27 2.23 22.23
C CYS A 237 12.23 1.24 21.69
N LYS A 238 11.36 1.71 20.79
CA LYS A 238 10.37 0.87 20.12
C LYS A 238 10.53 0.98 18.61
N ILE A 239 10.83 -0.15 17.98
CA ILE A 239 10.90 -0.26 16.51
C ILE A 239 9.48 -0.35 15.96
N VAL A 240 9.19 0.47 14.96
CA VAL A 240 7.88 0.59 14.33
C VAL A 240 8.03 0.46 12.81
N PRO A 241 7.43 -0.59 12.21
CA PRO A 241 7.20 -0.69 10.78
C PRO A 241 6.24 0.42 10.34
N THR A 242 6.80 1.48 9.76
CA THR A 242 6.08 2.68 9.38
C THR A 242 5.65 2.59 7.92
N LEU A 243 4.34 2.70 7.69
CA LEU A 243 3.77 2.63 6.35
C LEU A 243 4.14 3.89 5.55
N ARG A 244 4.75 3.72 4.37
CA ARG A 244 5.10 4.81 3.43
C ARG A 244 4.20 4.82 2.21
N SER A 245 3.93 3.64 1.66
CA SER A 245 3.00 3.49 0.54
C SER A 245 2.18 2.22 0.69
N LEU A 246 0.94 2.26 0.22
CA LEU A 246 0.08 1.10 0.06
C LEU A 246 -0.35 1.01 -1.40
N ILE A 247 -0.03 -0.13 -2.02
CA ILE A 247 -0.19 -0.32 -3.45
C ILE A 247 -1.18 -1.46 -3.68
N LEU A 248 -2.22 -1.22 -4.47
CA LEU A 248 -3.18 -2.23 -4.88
C LEU A 248 -2.60 -3.02 -6.05
N LEU A 249 -2.30 -4.31 -5.82
CA LEU A 249 -1.77 -5.21 -6.84
C LEU A 249 -2.91 -5.92 -7.59
N SER A 250 -3.91 -6.41 -6.83
CA SER A 250 -5.09 -7.04 -7.41
C SER A 250 -6.26 -6.99 -6.45
N ASN A 251 -7.43 -6.68 -6.99
CA ASN A 251 -8.72 -6.74 -6.31
C ASN A 251 -9.65 -7.83 -6.89
N GLN A 252 -9.16 -8.63 -7.85
CA GLN A 252 -9.98 -9.55 -8.65
C GLN A 252 -10.72 -10.56 -7.79
N VAL A 253 -10.06 -11.14 -6.79
CA VAL A 253 -10.65 -12.16 -5.91
C VAL A 253 -11.85 -11.61 -5.15
N ARG A 254 -11.73 -10.37 -4.68
CA ARG A 254 -12.82 -9.66 -4.01
C ARG A 254 -13.95 -9.33 -4.97
N GLU A 255 -13.65 -8.83 -6.17
CA GLU A 255 -14.65 -8.44 -7.16
C GLU A 255 -15.47 -9.61 -7.70
N VAL A 256 -14.82 -10.73 -7.99
CA VAL A 256 -15.50 -11.98 -8.40
C VAL A 256 -16.45 -12.42 -7.28
N HIS A 257 -15.98 -12.43 -6.04
CA HIS A 257 -16.81 -12.84 -4.91
C HIS A 257 -17.98 -11.86 -4.64
N ALA A 258 -17.76 -10.55 -4.76
CA ALA A 258 -18.82 -9.54 -4.63
C ALA A 258 -19.89 -9.71 -5.73
N SER A 259 -19.46 -10.02 -6.96
CA SER A 259 -20.35 -10.31 -8.08
C SER A 259 -21.18 -11.56 -7.80
N ILE A 260 -20.55 -12.67 -7.38
CA ILE A 260 -21.26 -13.92 -7.03
C ILE A 260 -22.30 -13.68 -5.93
N LYS A 261 -21.99 -12.91 -4.88
CA LYS A 261 -22.98 -12.57 -3.84
C LYS A 261 -24.16 -11.77 -4.38
N THR A 262 -23.90 -10.82 -5.28
CA THR A 262 -24.94 -10.00 -5.89
C THR A 262 -25.88 -10.84 -6.77
N PHE A 263 -25.33 -11.76 -7.56
CA PHE A 263 -26.12 -12.69 -8.39
C PHE A 263 -26.79 -13.81 -7.57
N GLY A 264 -26.13 -14.33 -6.54
CA GLY A 264 -26.69 -15.33 -5.62
C GLY A 264 -27.82 -14.79 -4.74
N GLY A 265 -27.79 -13.49 -4.40
CA GLY A 265 -28.89 -12.81 -3.71
C GLY A 265 -30.14 -12.62 -4.58
N LEU A 266 -29.98 -12.52 -5.90
CA LEU A 266 -31.09 -12.43 -6.86
C LEU A 266 -31.71 -13.81 -7.19
N ALA A 267 -30.98 -14.90 -6.93
CA ALA A 267 -31.47 -16.26 -7.14
C ALA A 267 -32.59 -16.70 -6.16
N ASN A 268 -32.88 -15.89 -5.12
CA ASN A 268 -33.95 -16.18 -4.15
C ASN A 268 -35.32 -15.56 -4.52
N THR A 269 -35.47 -15.00 -5.73
CA THR A 269 -36.79 -14.66 -6.29
C THR A 269 -37.01 -15.45 -7.58
N GLY A 270 -37.43 -16.71 -7.39
CA GLY A 270 -37.62 -17.73 -8.43
C GLY A 270 -38.71 -17.46 -9.48
N VAL A 271 -39.00 -16.20 -9.80
CA VAL A 271 -39.97 -15.83 -10.84
C VAL A 271 -39.33 -15.01 -11.98
N ARG A 272 -38.19 -14.34 -11.75
CA ARG A 272 -37.53 -13.50 -12.79
C ARG A 272 -36.40 -14.20 -13.54
N ALA A 273 -35.69 -15.16 -12.94
CA ALA A 273 -34.62 -15.90 -13.60
C ALA A 273 -35.12 -16.78 -14.76
N GLN A 274 -36.32 -17.37 -14.63
CA GLN A 274 -36.95 -18.14 -15.71
C GLN A 274 -37.40 -17.27 -16.88
N ALA A 275 -37.82 -16.03 -16.65
CA ALA A 275 -38.21 -15.10 -17.71
C ALA A 275 -37.01 -14.60 -18.53
N ALA A 276 -35.85 -14.41 -17.89
CA ALA A 276 -34.62 -14.00 -18.56
C ALA A 276 -34.00 -15.15 -19.39
N ALA A 277 -33.98 -16.37 -18.84
CA ALA A 277 -33.51 -17.56 -19.56
C ALA A 277 -34.41 -17.90 -20.76
N LYS A 278 -35.73 -17.74 -20.62
CA LYS A 278 -36.68 -17.92 -21.72
C LYS A 278 -36.49 -16.88 -22.84
N ARG A 279 -36.26 -15.60 -22.50
CA ARG A 279 -35.96 -14.55 -23.48
C ARG A 279 -34.63 -14.77 -24.21
N LEU A 280 -33.61 -15.30 -23.53
CA LEU A 280 -32.33 -15.66 -24.16
C LEU A 280 -32.47 -16.86 -25.11
N GLN A 281 -33.30 -17.85 -24.78
CA GLN A 281 -33.60 -18.97 -25.69
C GLN A 281 -34.44 -18.53 -26.90
N GLU A 282 -35.41 -17.63 -26.71
CA GLU A 282 -36.23 -17.07 -27.79
C GLU A 282 -35.41 -16.18 -28.74
N MET A 283 -34.46 -15.39 -28.22
CA MET A 283 -33.50 -14.64 -29.05
C MET A 283 -32.56 -15.56 -29.83
N HIS A 284 -32.02 -16.60 -29.20
CA HIS A 284 -31.10 -17.50 -29.88
C HIS A 284 -31.78 -18.34 -30.98
N GLN A 285 -33.06 -18.69 -30.80
CA GLN A 285 -33.86 -19.31 -31.87
C GLN A 285 -34.19 -18.34 -33.01
N ALA A 286 -34.37 -17.04 -32.73
CA ALA A 286 -34.57 -16.02 -33.76
C ALA A 286 -33.29 -15.79 -34.59
N ASP A 287 -32.13 -15.73 -33.96
CA ASP A 287 -30.84 -15.54 -34.66
C ASP A 287 -30.49 -16.75 -35.54
N LEU A 288 -30.72 -17.98 -35.06
CA LEU A 288 -30.52 -19.20 -35.85
C LEU A 288 -31.49 -19.33 -37.04
N SER A 289 -32.65 -18.66 -36.98
CA SER A 289 -33.60 -18.59 -38.10
C SER A 289 -33.21 -17.52 -39.14
N ALA A 290 -32.48 -16.47 -38.73
CA ALA A 290 -31.96 -15.43 -39.62
C ALA A 290 -30.72 -15.89 -40.41
N GLU A 291 -29.85 -16.71 -39.81
CA GLU A 291 -28.64 -17.21 -40.48
C GLU A 291 -28.91 -18.24 -41.60
N ARG A 292 -30.08 -18.89 -41.60
CA ARG A 292 -30.48 -19.80 -42.70
C ARG A 292 -30.96 -19.07 -43.98
N GLY A 293 -31.12 -17.75 -43.94
CA GLY A 293 -31.53 -16.93 -45.09
C GLY A 293 -30.39 -16.29 -45.89
N GLY A 294 -29.14 -16.43 -45.47
CA GLY A 294 -28.05 -15.53 -45.89
C GLY A 294 -26.82 -16.18 -46.51
N GLN A 295 -26.95 -17.22 -47.34
CA GLN A 295 -25.81 -17.68 -48.17
C GLN A 295 -25.86 -17.02 -49.55
N ARG A 296 -25.09 -15.92 -49.72
CA ARG A 296 -24.47 -15.53 -51.01
C ARG A 296 -23.37 -14.48 -50.79
N GLY A 297 -22.12 -14.90 -50.99
CA GLY A 297 -21.12 -14.11 -51.72
C GLY A 297 -19.93 -13.51 -50.95
N SER A 298 -18.73 -14.01 -51.31
CA SER A 298 -17.42 -13.30 -51.33
C SER A 298 -16.80 -12.85 -49.99
N GLY A 299 -15.49 -12.83 -49.75
CA GLY A 299 -14.30 -13.04 -50.56
C GLY A 299 -13.09 -12.39 -49.84
N VAL A 300 -12.05 -13.19 -49.60
CA VAL A 300 -10.60 -12.86 -49.61
C VAL A 300 -10.09 -11.51 -49.00
N ARG A 301 -9.20 -11.55 -47.98
CA ARG A 301 -7.73 -11.25 -48.06
C ARG A 301 -7.07 -10.98 -46.71
N ARG A 302 -5.83 -11.47 -46.61
CA ARG A 302 -4.80 -11.31 -45.56
C ARG A 302 -4.21 -9.90 -45.54
N GLY A 303 -3.64 -9.49 -44.40
CA GLY A 303 -2.62 -8.43 -44.34
C GLY A 303 -2.03 -8.18 -42.95
N ARG A 304 -0.79 -8.65 -42.72
CA ARG A 304 0.10 -8.20 -41.63
C ARG A 304 0.55 -6.75 -41.89
N CYS A 305 0.84 -5.97 -40.84
CA CYS A 305 2.12 -5.24 -40.77
C CYS A 305 2.41 -4.68 -39.37
N VAL A 306 3.66 -4.89 -38.93
CA VAL A 306 4.33 -4.35 -37.74
C VAL A 306 5.05 -3.06 -38.14
N LYS A 307 5.00 -1.98 -37.34
CA LYS A 307 6.10 -0.99 -37.21
C LYS A 307 6.04 -0.23 -35.87
N THR A 308 7.04 -0.54 -35.04
CA THR A 308 7.96 0.33 -34.27
C THR A 308 7.56 1.78 -33.96
N LEU A 309 7.61 2.17 -32.67
CA LEU A 309 7.94 3.54 -32.26
C LEU A 309 8.66 3.59 -30.90
N LYS A 310 9.76 4.35 -30.90
CA LYS A 310 10.72 4.58 -29.82
C LYS A 310 10.06 5.29 -28.62
N ARG A 311 10.27 4.80 -27.39
CA ARG A 311 9.88 5.47 -26.15
C ARG A 311 10.95 6.47 -25.70
N LYS A 312 10.53 7.71 -25.49
CA LYS A 312 11.21 8.74 -24.69
C LYS A 312 11.05 8.41 -23.20
N PHE A 313 12.14 8.50 -22.46
CA PHE A 313 12.16 8.54 -21.00
C PHE A 313 11.52 9.85 -20.49
N ILE A 314 10.82 9.76 -19.35
CA ILE A 314 10.46 10.90 -18.52
C ILE A 314 11.33 10.80 -17.27
N GLU A 315 12.33 11.68 -17.18
CA GLU A 315 12.97 12.05 -15.92
C GLU A 315 12.04 13.04 -15.20
N ILE A 316 11.71 12.76 -13.94
CA ILE A 316 11.05 13.73 -13.07
C ILE A 316 12.15 14.39 -12.26
N ASN A 317 12.52 15.60 -12.67
CA ASN A 317 13.41 16.50 -11.94
C ASN A 317 12.74 16.98 -10.65
N TYR A 318 13.41 16.79 -9.52
CA TYR A 318 13.18 17.59 -8.32
C TYR A 318 13.90 18.93 -8.49
N GLY A 319 13.15 20.03 -8.40
CA GLY A 319 13.70 21.38 -8.46
C GLY A 319 14.55 21.68 -7.24
N SER A 320 15.84 21.91 -7.47
CA SER A 320 16.73 22.62 -6.55
C SER A 320 16.37 24.10 -6.59
N SER A 321 15.94 24.66 -5.47
CA SER A 321 15.88 26.12 -5.28
C SER A 321 17.16 26.59 -4.64
N ASP A 322 18.05 27.11 -5.48
CA ASP A 322 19.20 27.94 -5.09
C ASP A 322 18.70 29.19 -4.36
N MET A 323 19.01 29.30 -3.07
CA MET A 323 19.08 30.59 -2.39
C MET A 323 20.48 31.17 -2.60
N LYS A 324 20.57 32.20 -3.44
CA LYS A 324 21.72 33.10 -3.44
C LYS A 324 21.54 34.14 -2.34
N GLU A 325 22.54 34.19 -1.49
CA GLU A 325 22.87 35.33 -0.64
C GLU A 325 23.05 36.59 -1.49
N ASP A 326 22.39 37.68 -1.10
CA ASP A 326 22.83 39.03 -1.43
C ASP A 326 23.00 39.78 -0.10
N MET A 327 24.26 39.88 0.34
CA MET A 327 24.73 40.98 1.17
C MET A 327 24.95 42.19 0.24
N GLY A 328 24.41 43.35 0.61
CA GLY A 328 24.71 44.62 -0.03
C GLY A 328 24.43 45.78 0.92
N ASP A 329 25.51 46.46 1.31
CA ASP A 329 25.58 47.64 2.18
C ASP A 329 24.63 48.79 1.79
N MET A 330 23.94 49.35 2.78
CA MET A 330 23.85 50.80 3.09
C MET A 330 23.13 51.06 4.40
#